data_AF-A0A9E1IPE3-F1
#
_entry.id   AF-A0A9E1IPE3-F1
#
_cell.length_a   1.000
_cell.length_b   1.000
_cell.length_c   1.000
_cell.angle_alpha   90.00
_cell.angle_beta   90.00
_cell.angle_gamma   90.00
#
_symmetry.space_group_name_H-M   'P 1'
#
loop_
_entity.id
_entity.type
_entity.pdbx_description
1 polymer ?
#
loop_
_entity_poly.entity_id
_entity_poly.type
_entity_poly.pdbx_seq_one_letter_code
_entity_poly.pdbx_strand_id
1 'polypeptide(L)'
;MLLLLCSLAVGADLPKDLPNIDVPARTGQKLPDDAGVVVGIEDYFVLPDVPHAERDAQSFADFLVYTRGVPNANLHHLGQGTTREQVFKS
;
A
#
# COMPACT_ATOMS: atom_id res chain seq x y z
N MET A 1 42.38 -7.72 8.49
CA MET A 1 41.55 -6.82 7.67
C MET A 1 40.11 -7.20 7.95
N LEU A 2 39.46 -6.41 8.80
CA LEU A 2 38.10 -6.62 9.31
C LEU A 2 37.08 -6.02 8.31
N LEU A 3 35.84 -6.52 8.34
CA LEU A 3 34.53 -5.90 7.96
C LEU A 3 33.77 -6.77 6.95
N LEU A 4 32.46 -7.02 7.07
CA LEU A 4 31.46 -6.82 8.12
C LEU A 4 30.27 -7.67 7.65
N LEU A 5 29.84 -8.64 8.47
CA LEU A 5 28.60 -9.39 8.25
C LEU A 5 27.41 -8.45 8.53
N CYS A 6 26.58 -8.19 7.53
CA CYS A 6 25.23 -7.67 7.73
C CYS A 6 24.23 -8.77 7.36
N SER A 7 23.95 -9.62 8.34
CA SER A 7 22.78 -10.49 8.35
C SER A 7 21.54 -9.61 8.54
N LEU A 8 20.83 -9.23 7.47
CA LEU A 8 19.45 -8.81 7.63
C LEU A 8 18.62 -10.07 7.84
N ALA A 9 18.39 -10.40 9.11
CA ALA A 9 17.26 -11.22 9.49
C ALA A 9 16.00 -10.54 8.96
N VAL A 10 15.41 -11.09 7.91
CA VAL A 10 14.01 -10.83 7.55
C VAL A 10 13.17 -11.46 8.65
N GLY A 11 13.08 -10.76 9.78
CA GLY A 11 12.03 -10.94 10.75
C GLY A 11 10.79 -10.28 10.19
N ALA A 12 10.11 -10.96 9.26
CA ALA A 12 8.72 -10.68 8.98
C ALA A 12 7.91 -11.12 10.21
N ASP A 13 7.91 -10.29 11.25
CA ASP A 13 6.80 -10.30 12.22
C ASP A 13 5.61 -9.73 11.46
N LEU A 14 4.98 -10.58 10.65
CA LEU A 14 3.62 -10.33 10.18
C LEU A 14 2.81 -9.99 11.44
N PRO A 15 2.10 -8.86 11.49
CA PRO A 15 1.26 -8.56 12.64
C PRO A 15 0.38 -9.78 12.88
N LYS A 16 0.51 -10.38 14.08
CA LYS A 16 -0.20 -11.62 14.44
C LYS A 16 -1.72 -11.47 14.41
N ASP A 17 -2.20 -10.23 14.31
CA ASP A 17 -3.60 -9.89 14.13
C ASP A 17 -3.80 -9.19 12.78
N LEU A 18 -4.21 -9.97 11.77
CA LEU A 18 -4.79 -9.40 10.56
C LEU A 18 -6.07 -8.64 10.93
N PRO A 19 -6.41 -7.55 10.21
CA PRO A 19 -7.67 -6.85 10.44
C PRO A 19 -8.86 -7.81 10.31
N ASN A 20 -9.68 -7.89 11.36
CA ASN A 20 -10.89 -8.71 11.34
C ASN A 20 -11.98 -8.01 10.54
N ILE A 21 -12.49 -8.67 9.48
CA ILE A 21 -13.55 -8.15 8.61
C ILE A 21 -14.89 -7.97 9.33
N ASP A 22 -15.13 -8.72 10.40
CA ASP A 22 -16.35 -8.64 11.21
C ASP A 22 -16.30 -7.46 12.20
N VAL A 23 -15.14 -6.84 12.40
CA VAL A 23 -15.00 -5.64 13.23
C VAL A 23 -15.24 -4.41 12.35
N PRO A 24 -16.26 -3.58 12.66
CA PRO A 24 -16.53 -2.38 11.88
C PRO A 24 -15.32 -1.46 11.83
N ALA A 25 -15.01 -0.96 10.63
CA ALA A 25 -13.99 0.06 10.45
C ALA A 25 -14.36 1.31 11.26
N ARG A 26 -13.44 1.74 12.14
CA ARG A 26 -13.57 2.98 12.90
C ARG A 26 -12.78 4.08 12.19
N THR A 27 -13.36 5.28 12.13
CA THR A 27 -12.70 6.48 11.61
C THR A 27 -11.76 7.09 12.64
N GLY A 28 -10.80 7.89 12.18
CA GLY A 28 -9.90 8.65 13.06
C GLY A 28 -8.84 7.80 13.77
N GLN A 29 -8.55 6.59 13.28
CA GLN A 29 -7.41 5.82 13.76
C GLN A 29 -6.10 6.58 13.47
N LYS A 30 -5.07 6.31 14.27
CA LYS A 30 -3.71 6.81 14.04
C LYS A 30 -2.77 5.64 14.20
N LEU A 31 -2.18 5.21 13.10
CA LEU A 31 -1.28 4.06 13.05
C LEU A 31 0.03 4.52 12.40
N PRO A 32 0.94 5.18 13.15
CA PRO A 32 2.12 5.84 12.59
C PRO A 32 3.12 4.89 11.92
N ASP A 33 3.07 3.61 12.30
CA ASP A 33 3.94 2.56 11.76
C ASP A 33 3.28 1.80 10.58
N ASP A 34 2.05 2.16 10.22
CA ASP A 34 1.33 1.53 9.12
C ASP A 34 1.78 2.11 7.78
N ALA A 35 1.66 1.30 6.73
CA ALA A 35 2.06 1.63 5.37
C ALA A 35 1.04 1.09 4.38
N GLY A 36 0.97 1.71 3.20
CA GLY A 36 0.02 1.31 2.18
C GLY A 36 0.57 1.49 0.78
N VAL A 37 0.12 0.61 -0.13
CA VAL A 37 0.33 0.77 -1.56
C VAL A 37 -1.05 0.74 -2.21
N VAL A 38 -1.35 1.75 -3.02
CA VAL A 38 -2.60 1.85 -3.80
C VAL A 38 -2.24 1.87 -5.27
N VAL A 39 -2.91 1.02 -6.05
CA VAL A 39 -2.63 0.84 -7.48
C VAL A 39 -3.90 1.10 -8.28
N GLY A 40 -3.87 2.09 -9.16
CA GLY A 40 -4.95 2.42 -10.10
C GLY A 40 -4.42 2.39 -11.53
N ILE A 41 -4.81 1.39 -12.31
CA ILE A 41 -4.40 1.23 -13.72
C ILE A 41 -5.67 1.25 -14.57
N GLU A 42 -5.87 2.31 -15.35
CA GLU A 42 -6.98 2.38 -16.32
C GLU A 42 -6.55 1.82 -17.67
N ASP A 43 -5.34 2.15 -18.14
CA ASP A 43 -4.90 1.84 -19.51
C ASP A 43 -3.97 0.62 -19.51
N TYR A 44 -4.56 -0.57 -19.59
CA TYR A 44 -3.79 -1.81 -19.72
C TYR A 44 -3.28 -1.99 -21.15
N PHE A 45 -2.00 -2.33 -21.30
CA PHE A 45 -1.41 -2.52 -22.64
C PHE A 45 -2.05 -3.66 -23.46
N VAL A 46 -2.59 -4.69 -22.79
CA VAL A 46 -3.11 -5.92 -23.44
C VAL A 46 -4.59 -6.16 -23.14
N LEU A 47 -5.16 -5.46 -22.16
CA LEU A 47 -6.54 -5.63 -21.72
C LEU A 47 -7.35 -4.38 -22.05
N PRO A 48 -8.69 -4.49 -22.12
CA PRO A 48 -9.54 -3.31 -22.26
C PRO A 48 -9.34 -2.33 -21.10
N ASP A 49 -9.53 -1.04 -21.39
CA ASP A 49 -9.42 0.01 -20.40
C ASP A 49 -10.44 -0.16 -19.28
N VAL A 50 -10.04 0.17 -18.06
CA VAL A 50 -10.89 0.16 -16.87
C VAL A 50 -11.18 1.60 -16.48
N PRO A 51 -12.34 2.17 -16.89
CA PRO A 51 -12.63 3.55 -16.58
C PRO A 51 -12.74 3.75 -15.07
N HIS A 52 -12.24 4.87 -14.59
CA HIS A 52 -12.31 5.31 -13.18
C HIS A 52 -11.37 4.59 -12.20
N ALA A 53 -10.47 3.71 -12.65
CA ALA A 53 -9.52 3.06 -11.75
C ALA A 53 -8.60 4.08 -11.02
N GLU A 54 -8.28 5.22 -11.63
CA GLU A 54 -7.51 6.28 -10.96
C GLU A 54 -8.35 6.96 -9.87
N ARG A 55 -9.63 7.21 -10.14
CA ARG A 55 -10.57 7.78 -9.16
C ARG A 55 -10.79 6.83 -7.98
N ASP A 56 -10.90 5.54 -8.25
CA ASP A 56 -11.08 4.51 -7.23
C ASP A 56 -9.83 4.41 -6.37
N ALA A 57 -8.64 4.42 -6.98
CA ALA A 57 -7.37 4.46 -6.27
C ALA A 57 -7.25 5.69 -5.36
N GLN A 58 -7.58 6.89 -5.86
CA GLN A 58 -7.58 8.09 -5.02
C GLN A 58 -8.56 7.98 -3.84
N SER A 59 -9.78 7.47 -4.09
CA SER A 59 -10.78 7.28 -3.04
C SER A 59 -10.31 6.29 -1.96
N PHE A 60 -9.57 5.26 -2.37
CA PHE A 60 -9.01 4.28 -1.46
C PHE A 60 -7.81 4.82 -0.67
N ALA A 61 -6.96 5.63 -1.30
CA ALA A 61 -5.89 6.36 -0.63
C ALA A 61 -6.44 7.28 0.47
N ASP A 62 -7.51 8.03 0.17
CA ASP A 62 -8.18 8.88 1.15
C ASP A 62 -8.74 8.06 2.33
N PHE A 63 -9.33 6.90 2.06
CA PHE A 63 -9.79 5.98 3.10
C PHE A 63 -8.63 5.52 4.01
N LEU A 64 -7.47 5.16 3.45
CA LEU A 64 -6.31 4.73 4.21
C LEU A 64 -5.77 5.86 5.12
N VAL A 65 -5.72 7.09 4.61
CA VAL A 65 -5.23 8.24 5.38
C VAL A 65 -6.23 8.66 6.45
N TYR A 66 -7.49 8.91 6.08
CA TYR A 66 -8.46 9.54 6.98
C TYR A 66 -9.18 8.56 7.91
N THR A 67 -9.37 7.32 7.48
CA THR A 67 -10.11 6.32 8.27
C THR A 67 -9.16 5.36 8.97
N ARG A 68 -8.20 4.79 8.24
CA ARG A 68 -7.25 3.81 8.78
C ARG A 68 -6.07 4.43 9.52
N GLY A 69 -5.75 5.70 9.25
CA GLY A 69 -4.71 6.42 9.97
C GLY A 69 -3.29 6.15 9.47
N VAL A 70 -3.16 5.68 8.22
CA VAL A 70 -1.87 5.51 7.55
C VAL A 70 -1.27 6.89 7.29
N PRO A 71 -0.02 7.16 7.69
CA PRO A 71 0.63 8.42 7.35
C PRO A 71 0.77 8.57 5.83
N ASN A 72 0.43 9.75 5.30
CA ASN A 72 0.57 10.02 3.86
C ASN A 72 2.01 9.81 3.35
N ALA A 73 3.01 10.03 4.21
CA ALA A 73 4.42 9.78 3.87
C ALA A 73 4.76 8.28 3.67
N ASN A 74 3.92 7.38 4.19
CA ASN A 74 4.08 5.92 4.09
C ASN A 74 3.13 5.33 3.04
N LEU A 75 2.45 6.17 2.26
CA LEU A 75 1.48 5.74 1.25
C LEU A 75 2.09 5.91 -0.14
N HIS A 76 2.21 4.79 -0.86
CA HIS A 76 2.68 4.77 -2.24
C HIS A 76 1.48 4.65 -3.18
N HIS A 77 1.28 5.66 -4.02
CA HIS A 77 0.26 5.63 -5.07
C HIS A 77 0.93 5.33 -6.42
N LEU A 78 0.53 4.22 -7.04
CA LEU A 78 1.00 3.78 -8.34
C LEU A 78 -0.13 3.93 -9.36
N GLY A 79 0.10 4.73 -10.41
CA GLY A 79 -0.91 5.10 -11.42
C GLY A 79 -0.63 4.54 -12.80
N GLN A 80 -1.03 5.27 -13.84
CA GLN A 80 -0.79 4.89 -15.24
C GLN A 80 0.68 4.62 -15.55
N GLY A 81 0.93 3.61 -16.38
CA GLY A 81 2.28 3.20 -16.76
C GLY A 81 3.06 2.47 -15.65
N THR A 82 2.41 2.17 -14.52
CA THR A 82 3.02 1.34 -13.47
C THR A 82 3.36 -0.04 -14.03
N THR A 83 4.63 -0.39 -13.97
CA THR A 83 5.11 -1.73 -14.34
C THR A 83 5.00 -2.68 -13.17
N ARG A 84 5.00 -3.98 -13.49
CA ARG A 84 5.05 -5.04 -12.50
C ARG A 84 6.23 -4.86 -11.53
N GLU A 85 7.39 -4.46 -12.02
CA GLU A 85 8.60 -4.26 -11.24
C GLU A 85 8.48 -3.08 -10.28
N GLN A 86 7.69 -2.06 -10.63
CA GLN A 86 7.40 -0.93 -9.74
C GLN A 86 6.48 -1.36 -8.59
N VAL A 87 5.48 -2.22 -8.86
CA VAL A 87 4.63 -2.82 -7.81
C VAL A 87 5.43 -3.69 -6.84
N PHE A 88 6.47 -4.39 -7.31
CA PHE A 88 7.31 -5.21 -6.43
C PHE A 88 8.37 -4.42 -5.64
N LYS A 89 8.57 -3.14 -5.95
CA LYS A 89 9.56 -2.26 -5.31
C LYS A 89 8.93 -1.16 -4.46
N SER A 90 7.61 -1.04 -4.49
CA SER A 90 6.83 -0.12 -3.67
C SER A 90 6.78 -0.54 -2.22
#